data_AF-A0A957PZ96-F1
#
_entry.id   AF-A0A957PZ96-F1
#
_cell.length_a   1.000
_cell.length_b   1.000
_cell.length_c   1.000
_cell.angle_alpha   90.00
_cell.angle_beta   90.00
_cell.angle_gamma   90.00
#
_symmetry.space_group_name_H-M   'P 1'
#
loop_
_entity.id
_entity.type
_entity.pdbx_description
1 polymer ?
#
loop_
_entity_poly.entity_id
_entity_poly.type
_entity_poly.pdbx_seq_one_letter_code
_entity_poly.pdbx_strand_id
1 'polypeptide(L)'
;MLSEIWYPGWRATVNGEPVPILRTNGALRGIAVPAGTSQVEMEFSPDSWRAGLLAAVAGWVLLIIIFIFEKTPKRQRANSSE
;
A
#
# COMPACT_ATOMS: atom_id res chain seq x y z
N MET A 1 -9.00 26.76 -6.77
CA MET A 1 -9.84 25.72 -6.12
C MET A 1 -9.09 24.41 -6.24
N LEU A 2 -8.60 23.87 -5.13
CA LEU A 2 -7.89 22.60 -5.12
C LEU A 2 -8.94 21.50 -4.94
N SER A 3 -9.19 20.74 -6.02
CA SER A 3 -10.07 19.58 -6.03
C SER A 3 -9.41 18.49 -5.18
N GLU A 4 -9.70 18.47 -3.89
CA GLU A 4 -9.18 17.45 -2.99
C GLU A 4 -9.88 16.13 -3.31
N ILE A 5 -9.17 15.30 -4.07
CA ILE A 5 -9.64 13.99 -4.53
C ILE A 5 -9.89 13.14 -3.30
N TRP A 6 -11.13 12.66 -3.16
CA TRP A 6 -11.49 11.62 -2.20
C TRP A 6 -10.55 10.42 -2.38
N TYR A 7 -9.54 10.31 -1.53
CA TYR A 7 -8.68 9.14 -1.47
C TYR A 7 -9.28 8.12 -0.51
N PRO A 8 -9.80 6.98 -1.00
CA PRO A 8 -10.19 5.87 -0.13
C PRO A 8 -8.95 5.37 0.64
N GLY A 9 -9.13 5.01 1.91
CA GLY A 9 -8.02 4.53 2.77
C GLY A 9 -7.94 5.20 4.15
N TRP A 10 -8.75 6.23 4.40
CA TRP A 10 -8.87 6.80 5.75
C TRP A 10 -9.69 5.88 6.66
N ARG A 11 -9.18 5.63 7.86
CA ARG A 11 -9.89 4.98 8.97
C ARG A 11 -9.98 5.97 10.11
N ALA A 12 -11.09 5.97 10.82
CA ALA A 12 -11.29 6.79 11.99
C ALA A 12 -11.67 5.92 13.18
N THR A 13 -11.13 6.25 14.34
CA THR A 13 -11.55 5.69 15.62
C THR A 13 -11.95 6.83 16.56
N VAL A 14 -12.96 6.58 17.39
CA VAL A 14 -13.39 7.48 18.46
C VAL A 14 -13.28 6.71 19.75
N ASN A 15 -12.44 7.18 20.67
CA ASN A 15 -12.14 6.51 21.94
C ASN A 15 -11.66 5.05 21.74
N GLY A 16 -10.91 4.80 20.66
CA GLY A 16 -10.40 3.47 20.30
C GLY A 16 -11.37 2.58 19.51
N GLU A 17 -12.64 2.96 19.36
CA GLU A 17 -13.60 2.20 18.56
C GLU A 17 -13.66 2.69 17.11
N PRO A 18 -13.63 1.80 16.11
CA PRO A 18 -13.72 2.18 14.70
C PRO A 18 -15.10 2.74 14.37
N VAL A 19 -15.10 3.93 13.76
CA VAL A 19 -16.32 4.63 13.36
C VAL A 19 -16.35 4.87 11.85
N PRO A 20 -17.53 4.81 11.23
CA PRO A 20 -17.65 5.09 9.80
C PRO A 20 -17.36 6.57 9.52
N ILE A 21 -16.51 6.82 8.53
CA ILE A 21 -16.30 8.17 8.00
C ILE A 21 -17.44 8.49 7.04
N LEU A 22 -18.27 9.45 7.42
CA LEU A 22 -19.37 9.95 6.63
C LEU A 22 -18.86 10.95 5.59
N ARG A 23 -19.44 10.92 4.39
CA ARG A 23 -19.15 11.89 3.35
C ARG A 23 -20.08 13.09 3.55
N THR A 24 -19.52 14.21 3.99
CA THR A 24 -20.28 15.46 4.20
C THR A 24 -19.97 16.44 3.05
N ASN A 25 -21.01 17.07 2.50
CA ASN A 25 -20.89 18.10 1.44
C ASN A 25 -19.97 17.73 0.26
N GLY A 26 -19.93 16.46 -0.15
CA GLY A 26 -19.21 15.96 -1.32
C GLY A 26 -17.68 15.91 -1.22
N ALA A 27 -17.07 16.78 -0.42
CA ALA A 27 -15.62 16.95 -0.28
C ALA A 27 -15.10 16.82 1.15
N LEU A 28 -15.96 16.90 2.17
CA LEU A 28 -15.58 16.86 3.57
C LEU A 28 -15.79 15.45 4.17
N ARG A 29 -15.00 15.13 5.19
CA ARG A 29 -15.12 13.91 6.00
C ARG A 29 -15.76 14.29 7.33
N GLY A 30 -16.84 13.60 7.69
CA GLY A 30 -17.53 13.75 8.97
C GLY A 30 -17.40 12.48 9.80
N ILE A 31 -17.28 12.64 11.12
CA ILE A 31 -17.30 11.54 12.08
C ILE A 31 -18.35 11.89 13.15
N ALA A 32 -19.23 10.95 13.47
CA ALA A 32 -20.16 11.11 14.58
C ALA A 32 -19.40 10.89 15.89
N VAL A 33 -19.38 11.92 16.74
CA VAL A 33 -18.66 11.91 18.02
C VAL A 33 -19.69 12.03 19.16
N PRO A 34 -19.62 11.19 20.20
CA PRO A 34 -20.50 11.29 21.35
C PRO A 34 -20.31 12.62 22.11
N ALA A 35 -21.36 13.07 22.79
CA ALA A 35 -21.31 14.28 23.59
C ALA A 35 -20.29 14.15 24.75
N GLY A 36 -19.51 15.22 24.98
CA GLY A 36 -18.46 15.24 25.99
C GLY A 36 -17.06 15.15 25.38
N THR A 37 -16.09 14.73 26.19
CA THR A 37 -14.70 14.60 25.74
C THR A 37 -14.54 13.28 25.00
N SER A 38 -14.15 13.37 23.73
CA SER A 38 -13.83 12.21 22.91
C SER A 38 -12.48 12.40 22.23
N GLN A 39 -11.66 11.36 22.23
CA GLN A 39 -10.43 11.31 21.45
C GLN A 39 -10.75 10.78 20.06
N VAL A 40 -10.48 11.58 19.04
CA VAL A 40 -10.64 11.17 17.64
C VAL A 40 -9.27 10.92 17.06
N GLU A 41 -9.08 9.73 16.48
CA GLU A 41 -7.87 9.37 15.77
C GLU A 41 -8.23 9.04 14.32
N MET A 42 -7.48 9.62 13.39
CA MET A 42 -7.66 9.42 11.95
C MET A 42 -6.35 8.95 11.36
N GLU A 43 -6.36 7.73 10.82
CA GLU A 43 -5.20 7.12 10.20
C GLU A 43 -5.45 6.97 8.70
N PHE A 44 -4.46 7.38 7.90
CA PHE A 44 -4.44 7.10 6.48
C PHE A 44 -3.71 5.78 6.23
N SER A 45 -4.49 4.71 6.03
CA SER A 45 -3.98 3.35 5.83
C SER A 45 -4.56 2.75 4.53
N PRO A 46 -4.09 3.22 3.35
CA PRO A 46 -4.56 2.73 2.07
C PRO A 46 -4.01 1.32 1.78
N ASP A 47 -4.87 0.39 1.36
CA ASP A 47 -4.46 -0.97 1.00
C ASP A 47 -3.46 -1.00 -0.16
N SER A 48 -3.45 0.04 -0.99
CA SER A 48 -2.49 0.23 -2.09
C SER A 48 -1.05 0.33 -1.60
N TRP A 49 -0.80 0.78 -0.37
CA TRP A 49 0.56 0.82 0.19
C TRP A 49 1.13 -0.60 0.33
N ARG A 50 0.35 -1.53 0.86
CA ARG A 50 0.75 -2.94 0.99
C ARG A 50 0.94 -3.60 -0.37
N ALA A 51 0.03 -3.35 -1.31
CA ALA A 51 0.14 -3.87 -2.68
C ALA A 51 1.37 -3.33 -3.41
N GLY A 52 1.65 -2.03 -3.28
CA GLY A 52 2.84 -1.39 -3.86
C GLY A 52 4.13 -1.93 -3.27
N LEU A 53 4.18 -2.15 -1.95
CA LEU A 53 5.34 -2.74 -1.28
C LEU A 53 5.60 -4.17 -1.78
N LEU A 54 4.56 -5.01 -1.89
CA LEU A 54 4.67 -6.36 -2.43
C LEU A 54 5.14 -6.35 -3.89
N ALA A 55 4.61 -5.45 -4.71
CA ALA A 55 5.03 -5.30 -6.10
C ALA A 55 6.50 -4.87 -6.22
N ALA A 56 6.95 -3.94 -5.37
CA ALA A 56 8.34 -3.51 -5.32
C ALA A 56 9.27 -4.65 -4.93
N VAL A 57 8.93 -5.41 -3.88
CA VAL A 57 9.70 -6.60 -3.46
C VAL A 57 9.75 -7.64 -4.57
N ALA A 58 8.62 -7.94 -5.22
CA ALA A 58 8.58 -8.88 -6.33
C ALA A 58 9.45 -8.43 -7.51
N GLY A 59 9.44 -7.14 -7.84
CA GLY A 59 10.30 -6.56 -8.86
C GLY A 59 11.79 -6.72 -8.54
N TRP A 60 12.20 -6.42 -7.30
CA TRP A 60 13.58 -6.63 -6.85
C TRP A 60 14.00 -8.09 -6.89
N VAL A 61 13.15 -9.01 -6.45
CA VAL A 61 13.42 -10.45 -6.53
C VAL A 61 13.64 -10.89 -7.98
N LEU A 62 12.80 -10.42 -8.91
CA LEU A 62 12.94 -10.74 -10.33
C LEU A 62 14.26 -10.22 -10.90
N LEU A 63 14.64 -8.99 -10.58
CA LEU A 63 15.92 -8.41 -11.02
C LEU A 63 17.12 -9.20 -10.49
N ILE A 64 17.09 -9.62 -9.22
CA ILE A 64 18.13 -10.47 -8.62
C ILE A 64 18.21 -11.81 -9.34
N ILE A 65 17.07 -12.43 -9.65
CA ILE A 65 17.02 -13.70 -10.38
C ILE A 65 17.67 -13.55 -11.76
N ILE A 66 17.28 -12.51 -12.52
CA ILE A 66 17.87 -12.23 -13.85
C ILE A 66 19.38 -12.02 -13.74
N PHE A 67 19.82 -11.21 -12.78
CA PHE A 67 21.24 -10.94 -12.56
C PHE A 67 22.03 -12.21 -12.22
N ILE A 68 21.47 -13.11 -11.41
CA ILE A 68 22.08 -14.41 -11.11
C ILE A 68 22.14 -15.27 -12.38
N PHE A 69 21.08 -15.32 -13.19
CA PHE A 69 21.08 -16.09 -14.44
C PHE A 69 22.09 -15.55 -15.47
N GLU A 70 22.26 -14.23 -15.59
CA GLU A 70 23.28 -13.63 -16.44
C GLU A 70 24.69 -13.94 -15.96
N LYS A 71 24.92 -13.92 -14.64
CA LYS A 71 26.22 -14.24 -14.04
C LYS A 71 26.48 -15.72 -13.89
N THR A 72 25.49 -16.58 -14.06
CA THR A 72 25.72 -18.02 -14.10
C THR A 72 26.46 -18.30 -15.40
N PRO A 73 27.76 -18.63 -15.37
CA PRO A 73 28.46 -18.94 -16.61
C PRO A 73 27.69 -20.08 -17.28
N LYS A 74 27.28 -19.86 -18.54
CA LYS A 74 26.90 -20.97 -19.42
C LYS A 74 28.04 -21.96 -19.33
N ARG A 75 27.89 -23.00 -18.52
CA ARG A 75 28.74 -24.19 -18.52
C ARG A 75 28.50 -24.77 -19.91
N GLN A 76 29.29 -24.29 -20.86
CA GLN A 76 29.37 -24.80 -22.21
C GLN A 76 29.44 -26.30 -22.04
N ARG A 77 28.39 -26.95 -22.52
CA ARG A 77 28.30 -28.40 -22.52
C ARG A 77 29.58 -28.90 -23.17
N ALA A 78 30.39 -29.55 -22.37
CA ALA A 78 31.33 -30.55 -22.84
C ALA A 78 30.56 -31.47 -23.77
N ASN A 79 30.82 -31.35 -25.07
CA ASN A 79 30.63 -32.34 -26.14
C ASN A 79 30.78 -31.63 -27.50
N SER A 80 32.01 -31.26 -27.84
CA SER A 80 32.47 -31.54 -29.20
C SER A 80 33.18 -32.89 -29.14
N SER A 81 32.39 -33.92 -29.37
CA SER A 81 32.86 -35.24 -29.78
C SER A 81 33.65 -35.08 -31.09
N GLU A 82 34.90 -35.55 -31.06
CA GLU A 82 35.76 -36.11 -32.13
C GLU A 82 37.22 -35.67 -31.97
#